data_AF-A0A432SZ98-F1
#
_entry.id   AF-A0A432SZ98-F1
#
_cell.length_a   1.000
_cell.length_b   1.000
_cell.length_c   1.000
_cell.angle_alpha   90.00
_cell.angle_beta   90.00
_cell.angle_gamma   90.00
#
_symmetry.space_group_name_H-M   'P 1'
#
loop_
_entity.id
_entity.type
_entity.pdbx_description
1 polymer ?
#
loop_
_entity_poly.entity_id
_entity_poly.type
_entity_poly.pdbx_seq_one_letter_code
_entity_poly.pdbx_strand_id
1 'polypeptide(L)'
;MSKVIKVFNNELEMGLRILIILETVYPKSYDIEMINYYDYFILHTKDIGGDESLHADVPNRYGELSVKRELIRNTTKLLLSRGLIDVEYSNRGIEYKASETTSPFLVNLEEKYTKKLKENAIWVHNKFKTYS
;
A
#
# COMPACT_ATOMS: atom_id res chain seq x y z
N MET A 1 16.59 24.37 6.90
CA MET A 1 17.34 23.14 6.57
C MET A 1 16.49 22.31 5.62
N SER A 2 16.95 22.07 4.39
CA SER A 2 16.26 21.18 3.44
C SER A 2 16.31 19.75 3.98
N LYS A 3 15.14 19.18 4.27
CA LYS A 3 15.03 17.79 4.71
C LYS A 3 15.48 16.92 3.54
N VAL A 4 16.56 16.15 3.72
CA VAL A 4 17.00 15.17 2.73
C VAL A 4 15.86 14.17 2.54
N ILE A 5 15.21 14.22 1.38
CA ILE A 5 14.18 13.27 1.02
C ILE A 5 14.92 11.93 0.80
N LYS A 6 14.75 10.99 1.74
CA LYS A 6 15.15 9.60 1.47
C LYS A 6 14.37 9.16 0.24
N VAL A 7 15.04 8.68 -0.80
CA VAL A 7 14.40 8.29 -2.07
C VAL A 7 13.41 7.14 -1.87
N PHE A 8 13.67 6.26 -0.89
CA PHE A 8 12.83 5.13 -0.51
C PHE A 8 12.41 5.18 0.97
N ASN A 9 11.29 4.54 1.31
CA ASN A 9 10.66 4.51 2.63
C ASN A 9 10.28 5.91 3.17
N ASN A 10 9.80 6.78 2.27
CA ASN A 10 9.22 8.07 2.63
C ASN A 10 7.69 8.06 2.44
N GLU A 11 7.01 9.12 2.86
CA GLU A 11 5.54 9.26 2.73
C GLU A 11 5.05 9.24 1.28
N LEU A 12 5.86 9.67 0.31
CA LEU A 12 5.48 9.66 -1.11
C LEU A 12 5.42 8.24 -1.65
N GLU A 13 6.46 7.45 -1.42
CA GLU A 13 6.51 6.05 -1.85
C GLU A 13 5.45 5.22 -1.12
N MET A 14 5.30 5.42 0.20
CA MET A 14 4.23 4.80 0.97
C MET A 14 2.85 5.21 0.42
N GLY A 15 2.68 6.49 0.05
CA GLY A 15 1.43 6.99 -0.50
C GLY A 15 1.06 6.29 -1.80
N LEU A 16 2.02 6.14 -2.71
CA LEU A 16 1.85 5.37 -3.95
C LEU A 16 1.42 3.94 -3.67
N ARG A 17 2.09 3.23 -2.75
CA ARG A 17 1.75 1.84 -2.40
C ARG A 17 0.36 1.73 -1.78
N ILE A 18 -0.02 2.63 -0.86
CA ILE A 18 -1.36 2.67 -0.27
C ILE A 18 -2.42 2.89 -1.36
N LEU A 19 -2.21 3.83 -2.29
CA LEU A 19 -3.15 4.07 -3.37
C LEU A 19 -3.32 2.86 -4.28
N ILE A 20 -2.22 2.19 -4.65
CA ILE A 20 -2.27 0.95 -5.45
C ILE A 20 -3.03 -0.15 -4.71
N ILE A 21 -2.78 -0.32 -3.40
CA ILE A 21 -3.48 -1.31 -2.57
C ILE A 21 -4.98 -1.03 -2.57
N LEU A 22 -5.38 0.20 -2.25
CA LEU A 22 -6.79 0.58 -2.13
C LEU A 22 -7.52 0.58 -3.48
N GLU A 23 -6.85 0.96 -4.57
CA GLU A 23 -7.39 0.81 -5.94
C GLU A 23 -7.62 -0.66 -6.26
N THR A 24 -6.66 -1.53 -5.92
CA THR A 24 -6.73 -2.97 -6.25
C THR A 24 -7.88 -3.67 -5.55
N VAL A 25 -8.20 -3.27 -4.32
CA VAL A 25 -9.24 -3.93 -3.51
C VAL A 25 -10.61 -3.26 -3.58
N TYR A 26 -10.72 -2.13 -4.29
CA TYR A 26 -11.98 -1.41 -4.48
C TYR A 26 -13.08 -2.36 -5.01
N PRO A 27 -14.33 -2.29 -4.49
CA PRO A 27 -14.88 -1.28 -3.58
C PRO A 27 -14.66 -1.55 -2.08
N LYS A 28 -13.79 -2.50 -1.69
CA LYS A 28 -13.50 -2.75 -0.27
C LYS A 28 -12.69 -1.61 0.35
N SER A 29 -12.86 -1.43 1.65
CA SER A 29 -12.06 -0.56 2.51
C SER A 29 -11.18 -1.39 3.44
N TYR A 30 -10.01 -0.87 3.82
CA TYR A 30 -9.05 -1.53 4.70
C TYR A 30 -8.57 -0.61 5.82
N ASP A 31 -8.37 -1.20 7.00
CA ASP A 31 -7.71 -0.53 8.12
C ASP A 31 -6.18 -0.45 7.93
N ILE A 32 -5.48 0.18 8.88
CA ILE A 32 -4.02 0.35 8.84
C ILE A 32 -3.29 -0.99 8.84
N GLU A 33 -3.78 -2.00 9.56
CA GLU A 33 -3.10 -3.29 9.67
C GLU A 33 -3.23 -4.07 8.36
N MET A 34 -4.40 -4.07 7.73
CA MET A 34 -4.61 -4.67 6.42
C MET A 34 -3.76 -4.00 5.35
N ILE A 35 -3.67 -2.68 5.35
CA ILE A 35 -2.76 -1.93 4.46
C ILE A 35 -1.31 -2.35 4.69
N ASN A 36 -0.87 -2.51 5.94
CA ASN A 36 0.49 -2.88 6.30
C ASN A 36 0.84 -4.31 5.85
N TYR A 37 -0.09 -5.27 5.99
CA TYR A 37 0.10 -6.63 5.47
C TYR A 37 0.18 -6.66 3.95
N TYR A 38 -0.72 -5.94 3.27
CA TYR A 38 -0.67 -5.83 1.81
C TYR A 38 0.63 -5.17 1.31
N ASP A 39 1.09 -4.10 1.96
CA ASP A 39 2.38 -3.46 1.66
C ASP A 39 3.53 -4.47 1.74
N TYR A 40 3.57 -5.26 2.80
CA TYR A 40 4.57 -6.32 2.96
C TYR A 40 4.48 -7.36 1.84
N PHE A 41 3.30 -7.90 1.57
CA PHE A 41 3.11 -8.97 0.59
C PHE A 41 3.42 -8.55 -0.85
N ILE A 42 3.12 -7.31 -1.21
CA ILE A 42 3.41 -6.76 -2.54
C ILE A 42 4.92 -6.65 -2.75
N LEU A 43 5.68 -6.35 -1.69
CA LEU A 43 7.14 -6.20 -1.74
C LEU A 43 7.86 -7.56 -1.63
N HIS A 44 7.28 -8.50 -0.91
CA HIS A 44 7.88 -9.80 -0.56
C HIS A 44 7.02 -10.98 -1.05
N THR A 45 6.65 -10.99 -2.34
CA THR A 45 5.76 -12.01 -2.92
C THR A 45 6.27 -13.45 -2.76
N LYS A 46 7.60 -13.67 -2.76
CA LYS A 46 8.18 -15.01 -2.53
C LYS A 46 7.79 -15.61 -1.18
N ASP A 47 7.65 -14.79 -0.14
CA ASP A 47 7.32 -15.23 1.23
C ASP A 47 5.93 -15.89 1.31
N ILE A 48 5.08 -15.58 0.33
CA ILE A 48 3.72 -16.10 0.21
C ILE A 48 3.56 -16.95 -1.07
N GLY A 49 4.66 -17.48 -1.62
CA GLY A 49 4.65 -18.39 -2.77
C GLY A 49 4.29 -17.75 -4.10
N GLY A 50 4.66 -16.48 -4.30
CA GLY A 50 4.61 -15.79 -5.58
C GLY A 50 5.95 -15.77 -6.29
N ASP A 51 5.99 -15.05 -7.40
CA ASP A 51 7.21 -14.82 -8.19
C ASP A 51 8.20 -13.89 -7.46
N GLU A 52 9.18 -13.37 -8.18
CA GLU A 52 10.25 -12.58 -7.62
C GLU A 52 9.78 -11.34 -6.83
N SER A 53 10.19 -11.29 -5.56
CA SER A 53 10.00 -10.16 -4.66
C SER A 53 10.67 -8.90 -5.21
N LEU A 54 10.03 -7.76 -5.02
CA LEU A 54 10.62 -6.46 -5.34
C LEU A 54 11.79 -6.13 -4.39
N HIS A 55 11.71 -6.59 -3.14
CA HIS A 55 12.74 -6.37 -2.13
C HIS A 55 13.62 -7.60 -1.91
N ALA A 56 14.89 -7.36 -1.62
CA ALA A 56 15.92 -8.38 -1.47
C ALA A 56 15.67 -9.30 -0.26
N ASP A 57 16.16 -10.54 -0.35
CA ASP A 57 16.05 -11.55 0.69
C ASP A 57 17.00 -11.25 1.88
N VAL A 58 16.56 -10.45 2.87
CA VAL A 58 17.31 -10.14 4.10
C VAL A 58 16.76 -10.87 5.36
N PRO A 59 17.63 -11.27 6.31
CA PRO A 59 17.20 -11.86 7.57
C PRO A 59 16.30 -10.93 8.40
N ASN A 60 15.33 -11.49 9.12
CA ASN A 60 14.45 -10.77 10.06
C ASN A 60 13.60 -9.62 9.47
N ARG A 61 13.33 -9.63 8.16
CA ARG A 61 12.56 -8.57 7.48
C ARG A 61 11.12 -8.39 8.01
N TYR A 62 10.54 -9.39 8.67
CA TYR A 62 9.21 -9.29 9.30
C TYR A 62 9.11 -8.12 10.29
N GLY A 63 10.25 -7.64 10.82
CA GLY A 63 10.32 -6.41 11.61
C GLY A 63 9.78 -5.16 10.90
N GLU A 64 9.76 -5.15 9.55
CA GLU A 64 9.17 -4.08 8.74
C GLU A 64 7.72 -3.77 9.13
N LEU A 65 6.93 -4.82 9.42
CA LEU A 65 5.52 -4.68 9.80
C LEU A 65 5.35 -3.81 11.04
N SER A 66 6.27 -3.91 12.01
CA SER A 66 6.16 -3.12 13.24
C SER A 66 6.60 -1.68 13.05
N VAL A 67 7.61 -1.44 12.20
CA VAL A 67 8.22 -0.11 12.01
C VAL A 67 7.37 0.79 11.11
N LYS A 68 6.61 0.24 10.16
CA LYS A 68 5.88 1.03 9.15
C LYS A 68 4.54 1.59 9.62
N ARG A 69 3.98 1.14 10.76
CA ARG A 69 2.64 1.54 11.22
C ARG A 69 2.45 3.05 11.36
N GLU A 70 3.43 3.74 11.95
CA GLU A 70 3.37 5.19 12.11
C GLU A 70 3.44 5.91 10.76
N LEU A 71 4.31 5.44 9.86
CA LEU A 71 4.44 5.97 8.51
C LEU A 71 3.14 5.81 7.71
N ILE A 72 2.50 4.63 7.77
CA ILE A 72 1.20 4.38 7.11
C ILE A 72 0.15 5.35 7.67
N ARG A 73 0.06 5.49 9.00
CA ARG A 73 -0.90 6.39 9.65
C ARG A 73 -0.71 7.86 9.23
N ASN A 74 0.52 8.33 9.14
CA ASN A 74 0.81 9.70 8.71
C ASN A 74 0.52 9.88 7.21
N THR A 75 0.83 8.87 6.41
CA THR A 75 0.57 8.88 4.97
C THR A 75 -0.92 8.84 4.66
N THR A 76 -1.73 8.04 5.36
CA THR A 76 -3.19 8.03 5.14
C THR A 76 -3.82 9.38 5.48
N LYS A 77 -3.37 10.07 6.54
CA LYS A 77 -3.80 11.45 6.82
C LYS A 77 -3.46 12.41 5.69
N LEU A 78 -2.26 12.29 5.11
CA LEU A 78 -1.85 13.08 3.96
C LEU A 78 -2.75 12.80 2.75
N LEU A 79 -2.98 11.53 2.41
CA LEU A 79 -3.81 11.13 1.27
C LEU A 79 -5.27 11.60 1.44
N LEU A 80 -5.83 11.48 2.65
CA LEU A 80 -7.15 12.03 3.00
C LEU A 80 -7.19 13.55 2.77
N SER A 81 -6.19 14.29 3.24
CA SER A 81 -6.12 15.75 3.05
C SER A 81 -6.04 16.19 1.58
N ARG A 82 -5.73 15.27 0.68
CA ARG A 82 -5.65 15.48 -0.77
C ARG A 82 -6.84 14.91 -1.53
N GLY A 83 -7.82 14.34 -0.83
CA GLY A 83 -8.99 13.70 -1.44
C GLY A 83 -8.65 12.49 -2.31
N LEU A 84 -7.48 11.88 -2.09
CA LEU A 84 -7.01 10.72 -2.87
C LEU A 84 -7.55 9.40 -2.31
N ILE A 85 -8.04 9.38 -1.09
CA ILE A 85 -8.71 8.24 -0.44
C ILE A 85 -9.87 8.77 0.38
N ASP A 86 -10.86 7.92 0.67
CA ASP A 86 -11.97 8.22 1.57
C ASP A 86 -11.87 7.40 2.86
N VAL A 87 -12.58 7.87 3.89
CA VAL A 87 -12.74 7.15 5.16
C VAL A 87 -14.09 6.45 5.21
N GLU A 88 -14.11 5.20 5.66
CA GLU A 88 -15.31 4.48 6.03
C GLU A 88 -15.30 4.16 7.53
N TYR A 89 -16.42 4.45 8.18
CA TYR A 89 -16.65 4.08 9.56
C TYR A 89 -17.51 2.83 9.57
N SER A 90 -16.95 1.75 10.11
CA SER A 90 -17.65 0.47 10.27
C SER A 90 -17.64 0.04 11.73
N ASN A 91 -18.36 -1.03 12.04
CA ASN A 91 -18.30 -1.67 13.36
C ASN A 91 -16.90 -2.25 13.67
N ARG A 92 -16.00 -2.33 12.68
CA ARG A 92 -14.60 -2.75 12.83
C ARG A 92 -13.65 -1.57 13.09
N GLY A 93 -14.15 -0.34 13.04
CA GLY A 93 -13.38 0.87 13.31
C GLY A 93 -13.27 1.79 12.09
N ILE A 94 -12.07 2.35 11.88
CA ILE A 94 -11.78 3.28 10.79
C ILE A 94 -11.07 2.52 9.68
N GLU A 95 -11.70 2.46 8.51
CA GLU A 95 -11.17 1.88 7.30
C GLU A 95 -10.99 2.97 6.22
N TYR A 96 -10.13 2.70 5.25
CA TYR A 96 -9.82 3.62 4.15
C TYR A 96 -10.13 2.94 2.82
N LYS A 97 -10.65 3.68 1.85
CA LYS A 97 -10.92 3.17 0.49
C LYS A 97 -10.40 4.11 -0.58
N ALA A 98 -10.23 3.60 -1.78
CA ALA A 98 -9.98 4.44 -2.95
C ALA A 98 -11.17 5.40 -3.15
N SER A 99 -10.84 6.64 -3.49
CA SER A 99 -11.79 7.68 -3.89
C SER A 99 -11.92 7.71 -5.41
N GLU A 100 -12.83 8.55 -5.92
CA GLU A 100 -12.98 8.79 -7.36
C GLU A 100 -11.71 9.35 -8.02
N THR A 101 -10.82 10.00 -7.25
CA THR A 101 -9.58 10.59 -7.78
C THR A 101 -8.39 9.64 -7.73
N THR A 102 -8.49 8.49 -7.04
CA THR A 102 -7.38 7.53 -6.88
C THR A 102 -6.92 6.98 -8.22
N SER A 103 -7.85 6.42 -9.01
CA SER A 103 -7.49 5.78 -10.28
C SER A 103 -6.98 6.78 -11.32
N PRO A 104 -7.63 7.95 -11.53
CA PRO A 104 -7.08 9.01 -12.38
C PRO A 104 -5.66 9.44 -11.98
N PHE A 105 -5.37 9.53 -10.67
CA PHE A 105 -4.02 9.83 -10.19
C PHE A 105 -3.01 8.74 -10.58
N LEU A 106 -3.36 7.47 -10.38
CA LEU A 106 -2.48 6.32 -10.65
C LEU A 106 -2.27 6.01 -12.14
N VAL A 107 -3.21 6.39 -13.01
CA VAL A 107 -3.06 6.22 -14.47
C VAL A 107 -1.93 7.08 -15.02
N ASN A 108 -1.70 8.26 -14.44
CA ASN A 108 -0.62 9.16 -14.85
C ASN A 108 0.79 8.68 -14.44
N LEU A 109 0.91 7.53 -13.77
CA LEU A 109 2.18 6.99 -13.28
C LEU A 109 2.58 5.76 -14.10
N GLU A 110 3.46 5.94 -15.08
CA GLU A 110 3.84 4.89 -16.03
C GLU A 110 5.19 4.22 -15.75
N GLU A 111 5.83 4.56 -14.62
CA GLU A 111 7.13 4.04 -14.23
C GLU A 111 7.13 2.52 -14.04
N LYS A 112 8.26 1.89 -14.40
CA LYS A 112 8.44 0.42 -14.33
C LYS A 112 8.14 -0.13 -12.93
N TYR A 113 8.56 0.58 -11.89
CA TYR A 113 8.32 0.20 -10.50
C TYR A 113 6.83 0.20 -10.16
N THR A 114 6.09 1.23 -10.56
CA THR A 114 4.64 1.35 -10.35
C THR A 114 3.88 0.21 -11.04
N LYS A 115 4.25 -0.12 -12.28
CA LYS A 115 3.65 -1.23 -13.03
C LYS A 115 3.84 -2.55 -12.28
N LYS A 116 5.06 -2.83 -11.81
CA LYS A 116 5.36 -4.06 -11.06
C LYS A 116 4.62 -4.11 -9.72
N LEU A 117 4.50 -2.99 -9.01
CA LEU A 117 3.70 -2.90 -7.79
C LEU A 117 2.21 -3.23 -8.06
N LYS A 118 1.62 -2.70 -9.13
CA LYS A 118 0.23 -3.00 -9.52
C LYS A 118 0.04 -4.48 -9.84
N GLU A 119 0.95 -5.09 -10.61
CA GLU A 119 0.93 -6.53 -10.91
C GLU A 119 0.96 -7.37 -9.63
N ASN A 120 1.90 -7.06 -8.73
CA ASN A 120 2.02 -7.75 -7.45
C ASN A 120 0.77 -7.55 -6.57
N ALA A 121 0.20 -6.34 -6.53
CA ALA A 121 -1.03 -6.05 -5.78
C ALA A 121 -2.21 -6.88 -6.28
N ILE A 122 -2.42 -6.96 -7.60
CA ILE A 122 -3.47 -7.77 -8.21
C ILE A 122 -3.27 -9.25 -7.88
N TRP A 123 -2.03 -9.74 -7.93
CA TRP A 123 -1.70 -11.12 -7.58
C TRP A 123 -1.99 -11.42 -6.10
N VAL A 124 -1.53 -10.55 -5.18
CA VAL A 124 -1.79 -10.67 -3.73
C VAL A 124 -3.29 -10.65 -3.46
N HIS A 125 -4.03 -9.70 -4.06
CA HIS A 125 -5.48 -9.63 -3.90
C HIS A 125 -6.16 -10.92 -4.39
N ASN A 126 -5.80 -11.44 -5.57
CA ASN A 126 -6.37 -12.69 -6.06
C ASN A 126 -6.08 -13.89 -5.15
N LYS A 127 -4.92 -13.91 -4.51
CA LYS A 127 -4.55 -14.96 -3.56
C LYS A 127 -5.37 -14.89 -2.26
N PHE A 128 -5.64 -13.69 -1.76
CA PHE A 128 -6.24 -13.48 -0.43
C PHE A 128 -7.67 -12.94 -0.42
N LYS A 129 -8.30 -12.69 -1.57
CA LYS A 129 -9.66 -12.10 -1.65
C LYS A 129 -10.76 -12.87 -0.91
N THR A 130 -10.53 -14.16 -0.62
CA THR A 130 -11.43 -15.02 0.15
C THR A 130 -11.24 -14.92 1.67
N TYR A 131 -10.12 -14.33 2.11
CA TYR A 131 -9.77 -14.11 3.53
C TYR A 131 -9.93 -12.65 3.96
N SER A 132 -10.16 -11.75 3.00
CA SER A 132 -10.30 -10.30 3.18
C SER A 132 -11.75 -9.82 3.05
#